data_AF-A0A8S3ZBY6-F1
#
_entry.id   AF-A0A8S3ZBY6-F1
#
_cell.length_a   1.000
_cell.length_b   1.000
_cell.length_c   1.000
_cell.angle_alpha   90.00
_cell.angle_beta   90.00
_cell.angle_gamma   90.00
#
_symmetry.space_group_name_H-M   'P 1'
#
loop_
_entity.id
_entity.type
_entity.pdbx_description
1 polymer ?
#
loop_
_entity_poly.entity_id
_entity_poly.type
_entity_poly.pdbx_seq_one_letter_code
_entity_poly.pdbx_strand_id
1 'polypeptide(L)'
;MADILKDLGGALNSIYYSLPQLLPQPKEIEKVIVKEVAMFRIPQGSRTFIRIAGLSGALAVALGAYGSHVFRQKEIDERLKDTFEIANKYHLIHTLALLAVPFAKKPVLTGTLMTVGLSLFCGSCYYHALTANTVIRKVTPYGGFLLIFAWASFVL
;
A
#
# COMPACT_ATOMS: atom_id res chain seq x y z
N MET A 1 58.33 37.31 1.16
CA MET A 1 57.41 36.90 0.06
C MET A 1 57.71 35.49 -0.45
N ALA A 2 58.98 35.12 -0.67
CA ALA A 2 59.36 33.78 -1.14
C ALA A 2 59.03 32.63 -0.16
N ASP A 3 59.19 32.84 1.15
CA ASP A 3 58.92 31.78 2.15
C ASP A 3 57.42 31.48 2.28
N ILE A 4 56.56 32.50 2.17
CA ILE A 4 55.09 32.35 2.17
C ILE A 4 54.63 31.48 0.99
N LEU A 5 55.23 31.66 -0.19
CA LEU A 5 54.89 30.88 -1.38
C LEU A 5 55.33 29.41 -1.27
N LYS A 6 56.45 29.13 -0.59
CA LYS A 6 56.90 27.76 -0.31
C LYS A 6 55.99 27.05 0.67
N ASP A 7 55.59 27.74 1.74
CA ASP A 7 54.72 27.19 2.78
C ASP A 7 53.32 26.88 2.23
N LEU A 8 52.78 27.79 1.40
CA LEU A 8 51.54 27.57 0.67
C LEU A 8 51.65 26.36 -0.29
N GLY A 9 52.78 26.24 -0.99
CA GLY A 9 53.05 25.10 -1.87
C GLY A 9 53.10 23.77 -1.11
N GLY A 10 53.71 23.75 0.08
CA GLY A 10 53.75 22.58 0.97
C GLY A 10 52.37 22.19 1.49
N ALA A 11 51.58 23.19 1.92
CA ALA A 11 50.21 22.97 2.39
C ALA A 11 49.30 22.42 1.26
N LEU A 12 49.39 22.98 0.05
CA LEU A 12 48.63 22.49 -1.12
C LEU A 12 49.02 21.08 -1.50
N ASN A 13 50.30 20.73 -1.43
CA ASN A 13 50.77 19.38 -1.70
C ASN A 13 50.25 18.39 -0.64
N SER A 14 50.33 18.77 0.64
CA SER A 14 49.80 17.97 1.75
C SER A 14 48.30 17.70 1.59
N ILE A 15 47.52 18.73 1.21
CA ILE A 15 46.10 18.60 0.90
C ILE A 15 45.88 17.68 -0.30
N TYR A 16 46.63 17.85 -1.40
CA TYR A 16 46.49 17.03 -2.60
C TYR A 16 46.71 15.54 -2.33
N TYR A 17 47.73 15.19 -1.53
CA TYR A 17 48.01 13.79 -1.17
C TYR A 17 47.04 13.22 -0.11
N SER A 18 46.43 14.07 0.72
CA SER A 18 45.45 13.66 1.73
C SER A 18 44.01 13.62 1.19
N LEU A 19 43.72 14.31 0.08
CA LEU A 19 42.39 14.43 -0.51
C LEU A 19 41.74 13.06 -0.85
N PRO A 20 42.45 12.05 -1.39
CA PRO A 20 41.86 10.74 -1.69
C PRO A 20 41.45 9.94 -0.44
N GLN A 21 41.99 10.29 0.74
CA GLN A 21 41.67 9.65 2.02
C GLN A 21 40.46 10.32 2.71
N LEU A 22 40.24 11.62 2.43
CA LEU A 22 39.10 12.39 2.91
C LEU A 22 37.82 12.10 2.10
N LEU A 23 37.97 11.71 0.83
CA LEU A 23 36.84 11.31 0.00
C LEU A 23 36.40 9.87 0.32
N PRO A 24 35.09 9.63 0.49
CA PRO A 24 34.58 8.28 0.69
C PRO A 24 34.94 7.41 -0.51
N GLN A 25 35.42 6.20 -0.23
CA GLN A 25 35.89 5.30 -1.28
C GLN A 25 34.72 4.89 -2.17
N PRO A 26 34.91 4.72 -3.51
CA PRO A 26 33.83 4.36 -4.44
C PRO A 26 33.02 3.12 -4.00
N LYS A 27 33.68 2.15 -3.37
CA LYS A 27 33.06 0.93 -2.83
C LYS A 27 32.12 1.19 -1.64
N GLU A 28 32.41 2.24 -0.87
CA GLU A 28 31.60 2.64 0.28
C GLU A 28 30.34 3.38 -0.20
N ILE A 29 30.49 4.23 -1.22
CA ILE A 29 29.39 4.88 -1.93
C ILE A 29 28.46 3.83 -2.55
N GLU A 30 29.00 2.82 -3.23
CA GLU A 30 28.21 1.72 -3.81
C GLU A 30 27.42 0.95 -2.73
N LYS A 31 28.05 0.61 -1.60
CA LYS A 31 27.36 -0.08 -0.50
C LYS A 31 26.23 0.75 0.09
N VAL A 32 26.43 2.06 0.27
CA VAL A 32 25.39 2.97 0.78
C VAL A 32 24.25 3.06 -0.23
N ILE A 33 24.53 3.26 -1.51
CA ILE A 33 23.51 3.31 -2.57
C ILE A 33 22.74 2.00 -2.66
N VAL A 34 23.43 0.86 -2.66
CA VAL A 34 22.79 -0.47 -2.73
C VAL A 34 21.94 -0.70 -1.49
N LYS A 35 22.38 -0.27 -0.30
CA LYS A 35 21.61 -0.40 0.94
C LYS A 35 20.36 0.49 0.93
N GLU A 36 20.45 1.73 0.46
CA GLU A 36 19.31 2.64 0.34
C GLU A 36 18.29 2.13 -0.70
N VAL A 37 18.76 1.70 -1.88
CA VAL A 37 17.90 1.11 -2.93
C VAL A 37 17.32 -0.23 -2.50
N ALA A 38 18.07 -1.02 -1.72
CA ALA A 38 17.59 -2.26 -1.12
C ALA A 38 16.63 -2.01 0.06
N MET A 39 16.72 -0.88 0.75
CA MET A 39 15.77 -0.49 1.79
C MET A 39 14.38 -0.26 1.20
N PHE A 40 14.30 0.25 -0.04
CA PHE A 40 13.05 0.36 -0.80
C PHE A 40 12.60 -0.98 -1.43
N ARG A 41 13.37 -2.06 -1.24
CA ARG A 41 13.01 -3.38 -1.78
C ARG A 41 11.90 -4.00 -0.94
N ILE A 42 10.67 -3.82 -1.42
CA ILE A 42 9.49 -4.49 -0.91
C ILE A 42 9.75 -6.02 -0.83
N PRO A 43 9.61 -6.64 0.36
CA PRO A 43 9.81 -8.09 0.53
C PRO A 43 8.99 -8.88 -0.50
N GLN A 44 9.55 -9.98 -1.04
CA GLN A 44 8.94 -10.73 -2.15
C GLN A 44 7.51 -11.22 -1.83
N GLY A 45 7.22 -11.61 -0.59
CA GLY A 45 5.88 -12.01 -0.14
C GLY A 45 4.85 -10.88 -0.17
N SER A 46 5.27 -9.61 -0.12
CA SER A 46 4.41 -8.44 -0.15
C SER A 46 3.95 -8.05 -1.56
N ARG A 47 4.62 -8.55 -2.61
CA ARG A 47 4.24 -8.26 -4.01
C ARG A 47 2.90 -8.85 -4.41
N THR A 48 2.52 -9.97 -3.82
CA THR A 48 1.21 -10.61 -4.07
C THR A 48 0.07 -9.71 -3.63
N PHE A 49 0.17 -9.07 -2.46
CA PHE A 49 -0.87 -8.17 -1.96
C PHE A 49 -1.02 -6.92 -2.83
N ILE A 50 0.07 -6.40 -3.41
CA ILE A 50 0.00 -5.30 -4.38
C ILE A 50 -0.80 -5.72 -5.63
N ARG A 51 -0.59 -6.95 -6.14
CA ARG A 51 -1.36 -7.47 -7.29
C ARG A 51 -2.84 -7.64 -6.94
N ILE A 52 -3.14 -8.20 -5.77
CA ILE A 52 -4.51 -8.34 -5.28
C ILE A 52 -5.15 -6.95 -5.13
N ALA A 53 -4.42 -5.96 -4.62
CA ALA A 53 -4.91 -4.59 -4.46
C ALA A 53 -5.17 -3.94 -5.82
N GLY A 54 -4.31 -4.15 -6.82
CA GLY A 54 -4.53 -3.68 -8.18
C GLY A 54 -5.80 -4.26 -8.81
N LEU A 55 -6.01 -5.58 -8.68
CA LEU A 55 -7.23 -6.23 -9.16
C LEU A 55 -8.49 -5.75 -8.41
N SER A 56 -8.40 -5.67 -7.08
CA SER A 56 -9.46 -5.18 -6.21
C SER A 56 -9.83 -3.73 -6.55
N GLY A 57 -8.84 -2.88 -6.81
CA GLY A 57 -9.06 -1.48 -7.21
C GLY A 57 -9.73 -1.35 -8.56
N ALA A 58 -9.31 -2.13 -9.54
CA ALA A 58 -9.97 -2.18 -10.84
C ALA A 58 -11.45 -2.59 -10.69
N LEU A 59 -11.74 -3.61 -9.88
CA LEU A 59 -13.11 -4.03 -9.59
C LEU A 59 -13.91 -2.95 -8.86
N ALA A 60 -13.33 -2.29 -7.86
CA ALA A 60 -13.98 -1.24 -7.10
C ALA A 60 -14.32 -0.01 -7.97
N VAL A 61 -13.45 0.36 -8.90
CA VAL A 61 -13.72 1.43 -9.87
C VAL A 61 -14.82 1.01 -10.84
N ALA A 62 -14.77 -0.21 -11.38
CA ALA A 62 -15.80 -0.72 -12.29
C ALA A 62 -17.18 -0.79 -11.63
N LEU A 63 -17.24 -1.32 -10.41
CA LEU A 63 -18.49 -1.38 -9.62
C LEU A 63 -18.96 0.02 -9.21
N GLY A 64 -18.06 0.95 -8.89
CA GLY A 64 -18.40 2.34 -8.62
C GLY A 64 -19.03 3.04 -9.82
N ALA A 65 -18.46 2.86 -11.02
CA ALA A 65 -19.02 3.39 -12.26
C ALA A 65 -20.38 2.75 -12.59
N TYR A 66 -20.52 1.43 -12.41
CA TYR A 66 -21.82 0.76 -12.54
C TYR A 66 -22.85 1.32 -11.55
N GLY A 67 -22.44 1.56 -10.30
CA GLY A 67 -23.24 2.14 -9.24
C GLY A 67 -23.80 3.51 -9.61
N SER A 68 -22.95 4.42 -10.06
CA SER A 68 -23.33 5.81 -10.37
C SER A 68 -24.19 5.95 -11.63
N HIS A 69 -23.91 5.15 -12.66
CA HIS A 69 -24.56 5.28 -13.96
C HIS A 69 -25.79 4.38 -14.10
N VAL A 70 -25.67 3.10 -13.76
CA VAL A 70 -26.74 2.12 -14.04
C VAL A 70 -27.59 1.88 -12.80
N PHE A 71 -26.94 1.60 -11.67
CA PHE A 71 -27.63 1.14 -10.48
C PHE A 71 -28.49 2.25 -9.84
N ARG A 72 -27.98 3.48 -9.79
CA ARG A 72 -28.67 4.63 -9.20
C ARG A 72 -29.86 5.13 -10.05
N GLN A 73 -29.77 4.97 -11.36
CA GLN A 73 -30.81 5.38 -12.32
C GLN A 73 -32.00 4.41 -12.40
N LYS A 74 -31.84 3.16 -11.94
CA LYS A 74 -32.96 2.21 -11.88
C LYS A 74 -33.92 2.56 -10.73
N GLU A 75 -35.20 2.28 -10.94
CA GLU A 75 -36.21 2.26 -9.88
C GLU A 75 -36.01 1.02 -8.99
N ILE A 76 -35.05 1.13 -8.07
CA ILE A 76 -34.70 0.12 -7.07
C ILE A 76 -34.92 0.74 -5.69
N ASP A 77 -35.26 -0.08 -4.69
CA ASP A 77 -35.30 0.30 -3.28
C ASP A 77 -34.04 1.08 -2.87
N GLU A 78 -34.24 2.27 -2.30
CA GLU A 78 -33.17 3.18 -1.87
C GLU A 78 -32.21 2.50 -0.89
N ARG A 79 -32.71 1.58 -0.04
CA ARG A 79 -31.85 0.83 0.91
C ARG A 79 -30.84 -0.06 0.21
N LEU A 80 -31.18 -0.60 -0.96
CA LEU A 80 -30.26 -1.42 -1.74
C LEU A 80 -29.22 -0.54 -2.43
N LYS A 81 -29.60 0.68 -2.85
CA LYS A 81 -28.68 1.69 -3.38
C LYS A 81 -27.68 2.13 -2.32
N ASP A 82 -28.15 2.44 -1.12
CA ASP A 82 -27.29 2.77 0.02
C ASP A 82 -26.34 1.63 0.36
N THR A 83 -26.84 0.39 0.35
CA THR A 83 -26.00 -0.79 0.62
C THR A 83 -24.90 -0.94 -0.45
N PHE A 84 -25.23 -0.74 -1.72
CA PHE A 84 -24.25 -0.77 -2.81
C PHE A 84 -23.19 0.33 -2.65
N GLU A 85 -23.59 1.54 -2.30
CA GLU A 85 -22.69 2.68 -2.11
C GLU A 85 -21.75 2.45 -0.91
N ILE A 86 -22.28 1.94 0.21
CA ILE A 86 -21.48 1.54 1.37
C ILE A 86 -20.47 0.44 0.98
N ALA A 87 -20.92 -0.59 0.26
CA ALA A 87 -20.04 -1.66 -0.22
C ALA A 87 -18.89 -1.08 -1.07
N ASN A 88 -19.20 -0.17 -2.00
CA ASN A 88 -18.21 0.41 -2.89
C ASN A 88 -17.21 1.33 -2.17
N LYS A 89 -17.70 2.14 -1.24
CA LYS A 89 -16.85 3.00 -0.41
C LYS A 89 -15.86 2.16 0.41
N TYR A 90 -16.34 1.12 1.09
CA TYR A 90 -15.47 0.23 1.85
C TYR A 90 -14.52 -0.55 0.93
N HIS A 91 -14.98 -0.97 -0.24
CA HIS A 91 -14.15 -1.68 -1.23
C HIS A 91 -12.93 -0.85 -1.65
N LEU A 92 -13.13 0.43 -1.99
CA LEU A 92 -12.02 1.34 -2.33
C LEU A 92 -11.10 1.60 -1.14
N ILE A 93 -11.64 1.93 0.04
CA ILE A 93 -10.84 2.24 1.24
C ILE A 93 -9.93 1.06 1.61
N HIS A 94 -10.49 -0.15 1.67
CA HIS A 94 -9.71 -1.32 2.07
C HIS A 94 -8.79 -1.82 0.95
N THR A 95 -9.10 -1.54 -0.31
CA THR A 95 -8.16 -1.74 -1.42
C THR A 95 -6.92 -0.86 -1.25
N LEU A 96 -7.09 0.43 -0.93
CA LEU A 96 -5.97 1.33 -0.68
C LEU A 96 -5.17 0.89 0.56
N ALA A 97 -5.85 0.42 1.60
CA ALA A 97 -5.17 -0.19 2.74
C ALA A 97 -4.39 -1.46 2.33
N LEU A 98 -4.89 -2.25 1.38
CA LEU A 98 -4.19 -3.41 0.84
C LEU A 98 -2.90 -3.04 0.11
N LEU A 99 -2.83 -1.87 -0.55
CA LEU A 99 -1.58 -1.33 -1.11
C LEU A 99 -0.55 -0.98 -0.03
N ALA A 100 -1.00 -0.65 1.18
CA ALA A 100 -0.13 -0.32 2.32
C ALA A 100 0.37 -1.55 3.08
N VAL A 101 -0.23 -2.74 2.87
CA VAL A 101 0.15 -4.02 3.52
C VAL A 101 1.65 -4.32 3.45
N PRO A 102 2.38 -4.08 2.34
CA PRO A 102 3.82 -4.31 2.27
C PRO A 102 4.65 -3.63 3.36
N PHE A 103 4.13 -2.54 3.93
CA PHE A 103 4.79 -1.75 4.98
C PHE A 103 4.41 -2.21 6.40
N ALA A 104 3.46 -3.13 6.56
CA ALA A 104 3.14 -3.69 7.86
C ALA A 104 4.26 -4.61 8.36
N LYS A 105 4.45 -4.72 9.68
CA LYS A 105 5.43 -5.65 10.27
C LYS A 105 5.11 -7.12 9.98
N LYS A 106 3.82 -7.45 9.83
CA LYS A 106 3.32 -8.81 9.55
C LYS A 106 2.46 -8.82 8.28
N PRO A 107 3.06 -8.57 7.09
CA PRO A 107 2.32 -8.30 5.86
C PRO A 107 1.43 -9.47 5.42
N VAL A 108 1.87 -10.72 5.64
CA VAL A 108 1.07 -11.91 5.30
C VAL A 108 -0.21 -11.99 6.14
N LEU A 109 -0.12 -11.71 7.44
CA LEU A 109 -1.28 -11.72 8.34
C LEU A 109 -2.23 -10.58 7.98
N THR A 110 -1.71 -9.35 7.92
CA THR A 110 -2.48 -8.15 7.61
C THR A 110 -3.16 -8.26 6.25
N GLY A 111 -2.41 -8.66 5.23
CA GLY A 111 -2.92 -8.83 3.87
C GLY A 111 -3.99 -9.91 3.77
N THR A 112 -3.80 -11.06 4.41
CA THR A 112 -4.81 -12.14 4.41
C THR A 112 -6.10 -11.70 5.08
N LEU A 113 -6.02 -11.10 6.28
CA LEU A 113 -7.18 -10.59 7.00
C LEU A 113 -7.91 -9.53 6.18
N MET A 114 -7.17 -8.60 5.55
CA MET A 114 -7.73 -7.55 4.73
C MET A 114 -8.41 -8.10 3.48
N THR A 115 -7.77 -9.02 2.73
CA THR A 115 -8.34 -9.61 1.51
C THR A 115 -9.60 -10.44 1.80
N VAL A 116 -9.56 -11.30 2.83
CA VAL A 116 -10.71 -12.16 3.18
C VAL A 116 -11.84 -11.31 3.76
N GLY A 117 -11.52 -10.37 4.67
CA GLY A 117 -12.50 -9.44 5.24
C GLY A 117 -13.17 -8.58 4.18
N LEU A 118 -12.40 -8.02 3.24
CA LEU A 118 -12.89 -7.22 2.13
C LEU A 118 -13.84 -8.02 1.24
N SER A 119 -13.45 -9.25 0.88
CA SER A 119 -14.26 -10.14 0.03
C SER A 119 -15.58 -10.52 0.70
N LEU A 120 -15.55 -10.89 1.99
CA LEU A 120 -16.75 -11.27 2.73
C LEU A 120 -17.66 -10.06 2.98
N PHE A 121 -17.11 -8.92 3.40
CA PHE A 121 -17.89 -7.73 3.70
C PHE A 121 -18.45 -7.10 2.43
N CYS A 122 -17.59 -6.66 1.50
CA CYS A 122 -18.03 -5.94 0.30
C CYS A 122 -18.76 -6.88 -0.66
N GLY A 123 -18.26 -8.10 -0.86
CA GLY A 123 -18.90 -9.08 -1.75
C GLY A 123 -20.32 -9.44 -1.31
N SER A 124 -20.55 -9.67 -0.01
CA SER A 124 -21.91 -9.95 0.49
C SER A 124 -22.84 -8.74 0.36
N CYS A 125 -22.33 -7.52 0.61
CA CYS A 125 -23.11 -6.30 0.45
C CYS A 125 -23.47 -6.01 -1.02
N TYR A 126 -22.53 -6.17 -1.96
CA TYR A 126 -22.83 -6.06 -3.39
C TYR A 126 -23.84 -7.12 -3.84
N TYR A 127 -23.67 -8.37 -3.39
CA TYR A 127 -24.62 -9.44 -3.71
C TYR A 127 -26.01 -9.10 -3.18
N HIS A 128 -26.13 -8.66 -1.92
CA HIS A 128 -27.40 -8.24 -1.35
C HIS A 128 -28.02 -7.09 -2.14
N ALA A 129 -27.24 -6.06 -2.47
CA ALA A 129 -27.72 -4.91 -3.21
C ALA A 129 -28.26 -5.30 -4.60
N LEU A 130 -27.55 -6.19 -5.33
CA LEU A 130 -27.93 -6.59 -6.68
C LEU A 130 -29.09 -7.59 -6.73
N THR A 131 -29.26 -8.42 -5.71
CA THR A 131 -30.23 -9.54 -5.71
C THR A 131 -31.41 -9.36 -4.74
N ALA A 132 -31.36 -8.34 -3.88
CA ALA A 132 -32.23 -8.14 -2.73
C ALA A 132 -32.27 -9.32 -1.72
N ASN A 133 -31.40 -10.33 -1.86
CA ASN A 133 -31.39 -11.50 -0.99
C ASN A 133 -30.81 -11.14 0.39
N THR A 134 -31.62 -11.24 1.44
CA THR A 134 -31.24 -10.84 2.81
C THR A 134 -30.44 -11.89 3.57
N VAL A 135 -30.43 -13.15 3.13
CA VAL A 135 -29.76 -14.27 3.84
C VAL A 135 -28.25 -14.04 3.89
N ILE A 136 -27.68 -13.52 2.80
CA ILE A 136 -26.23 -13.27 2.71
C ILE A 136 -25.72 -12.24 3.73
N ARG A 137 -26.61 -11.37 4.23
CA ARG A 137 -26.25 -10.32 5.20
C ARG A 137 -25.73 -10.87 6.52
N LYS A 138 -26.03 -12.14 6.83
CA LYS A 138 -25.47 -12.84 7.99
C LYS A 138 -23.95 -13.02 7.88
N VAL A 139 -23.39 -13.03 6.67
CA VAL A 139 -21.95 -13.19 6.43
C VAL A 139 -21.18 -11.87 6.60
N THR A 140 -21.83 -10.74 6.30
CA THR A 140 -21.27 -9.38 6.40
C THR A 140 -20.56 -9.07 7.73
N PRO A 141 -21.12 -9.35 8.93
CA PRO A 141 -20.46 -9.02 10.20
C PRO A 141 -19.12 -9.74 10.38
N TYR A 142 -18.99 -11.00 9.92
CA TYR A 142 -17.72 -11.73 9.99
C TYR A 142 -16.64 -11.05 9.12
N GLY A 143 -17.01 -10.57 7.94
CA GLY A 143 -16.13 -9.76 7.11
C GLY A 143 -15.70 -8.47 7.81
N GLY A 144 -16.64 -7.79 8.48
CA GLY A 144 -16.37 -6.59 9.28
C GLY A 144 -15.36 -6.84 10.41
N PHE A 145 -15.50 -7.92 11.16
CA PHE A 145 -14.54 -8.29 12.21
C PHE A 145 -13.14 -8.55 11.66
N LEU A 146 -13.04 -9.25 10.52
CA LEU A 146 -11.76 -9.48 9.86
C LEU A 146 -11.10 -8.17 9.41
N LEU A 147 -11.88 -7.21 8.91
CA LEU A 147 -11.38 -5.88 8.55
C LEU A 147 -10.90 -5.09 9.77
N ILE A 148 -11.61 -5.17 10.90
CA ILE A 148 -11.16 -4.57 12.17
C ILE A 148 -9.83 -5.18 12.61
N PHE A 149 -9.70 -6.50 12.60
CA PHE A 149 -8.45 -7.18 12.96
C PHE A 149 -7.34 -6.90 11.95
N ALA A 150 -7.65 -6.74 10.66
CA ALA A 150 -6.68 -6.33 9.65
C ALA A 150 -6.10 -4.95 9.98
N TRP A 151 -6.95 -3.97 10.29
CA TRP A 151 -6.50 -2.64 10.72
C TRP A 151 -5.69 -2.68 12.02
N ALA A 152 -6.15 -3.44 13.02
CA ALA A 152 -5.40 -3.61 14.27
C ALA A 152 -4.03 -4.25 14.04
N SER A 153 -3.92 -5.17 13.09
CA SER A 153 -2.64 -5.85 12.79
C SER A 153 -1.55 -4.94 12.21
N PHE A 154 -1.91 -3.75 11.69
CA PHE A 154 -0.91 -2.74 11.29
C PHE A 154 -0.13 -2.15 12.47
N VAL A 155 -0.67 -2.25 13.70
CA VAL A 155 -0.03 -1.71 14.92
C VAL A 155 1.12 -2.61 15.41
N LEU A 156 1.12 -3.88 15.03
CA LEU A 156 2.11 -4.88 15.49
C LEU A 156 3.52 -4.49 15.07
#